data_AF-S3L1T6-F1
#
_entry.id   AF-S3L1T6-F1
#
_cell.length_a   1.000
_cell.length_b   1.000
_cell.length_c   1.000
_cell.angle_alpha   90.00
_cell.angle_beta   90.00
_cell.angle_gamma   90.00
#
_symmetry.space_group_name_H-M   'P 1'
#
loop_
_entity.id
_entity.type
_entity.pdbx_description
1 polymer ?
#
loop_
_entity_poly.entity_id
_entity_poly.type
_entity_poly.pdbx_seq_one_letter_code
_entity_poly.pdbx_strand_id
1 'polypeptide(L)'
;MQDKRLYGIRGAVCTENTAEDMQKAVADLMGRIFEKNALCEDDIVSVQFTLTGDLDCANPASVLRKSGLCTGVPLFCAAEPVVKGALAHTVRVLVTAYSGSKPVHVYLGEAQKLRPDLRSL
;
A
#
# COMPACT_ATOMS: atom_id res chain seq x y z
N MET A 1 -12.55 12.60 22.86
CA MET A 1 -11.97 11.85 21.72
C MET A 1 -12.44 12.55 20.46
N GLN A 2 -11.56 12.90 19.52
CA GLN A 2 -12.03 13.26 18.19
C GLN A 2 -12.77 12.04 17.63
N ASP A 3 -13.96 12.25 17.07
CA ASP A 3 -14.72 11.19 16.42
C ASP A 3 -13.93 10.68 15.21
N LYS A 4 -13.21 9.58 15.40
CA LYS A 4 -12.57 8.87 14.29
C LYS A 4 -13.66 8.31 13.39
N ARG A 5 -13.47 8.38 12.08
CA ARG A 5 -14.32 7.71 11.09
C ARG A 5 -13.51 6.74 10.24
N LEU A 6 -14.19 5.80 9.61
CA LEU A 6 -13.58 4.83 8.73
C LEU A 6 -13.22 5.46 7.39
N TYR A 7 -12.01 5.20 6.90
CA TYR A 7 -11.54 5.64 5.59
C TYR A 7 -10.84 4.52 4.82
N GLY A 8 -10.88 4.65 3.49
CA GLY A 8 -9.96 3.96 2.60
C GLY A 8 -8.75 4.83 2.29
N ILE A 9 -7.55 4.28 2.48
CA ILE A 9 -6.27 4.94 2.21
C ILE A 9 -5.59 4.16 1.09
N ARG A 10 -5.38 4.83 -0.04
CA ARG A 10 -4.70 4.26 -1.19
C ARG A 10 -3.19 4.47 -1.12
N GLY A 11 -2.47 3.48 -1.61
CA GLY A 11 -1.11 3.69 -2.05
C GLY A 11 -0.67 2.78 -3.17
N ALA A 12 0.48 3.10 -3.76
CA ALA A 12 1.11 2.29 -4.79
C ALA A 12 2.62 2.53 -4.86
N VAL A 13 3.36 1.50 -5.23
CA VAL A 13 4.81 1.50 -5.42
C VAL A 13 5.18 0.56 -6.57
N CYS A 14 6.22 0.92 -7.32
CA CYS A 14 6.82 0.01 -8.30
C CYS A 14 8.02 -0.71 -7.66
N THR A 15 8.25 -1.95 -8.06
CA THR A 15 9.32 -2.80 -7.51
C THR A 15 9.88 -3.73 -8.57
N GLU A 16 11.15 -4.06 -8.50
CA GLU A 16 11.73 -5.13 -9.30
C GLU A 16 11.15 -6.48 -8.89
N ASN A 17 11.10 -7.44 -9.83
CA ASN A 17 10.57 -8.78 -9.56
C ASN A 17 11.56 -9.66 -8.78
N THR A 18 11.96 -9.20 -7.59
CA THR A 18 12.80 -9.93 -6.62
C THR A 18 12.19 -9.85 -5.22
N ALA A 19 12.38 -10.88 -4.40
CA ALA A 19 11.81 -10.92 -3.05
C ALA A 19 12.36 -9.80 -2.13
N GLU A 20 13.64 -9.44 -2.32
CA GLU A 20 14.29 -8.37 -1.56
C GLU A 20 13.69 -7.01 -1.89
N ASP A 21 13.50 -6.71 -3.19
CA ASP A 21 12.94 -5.43 -3.60
C ASP A 21 11.46 -5.33 -3.22
N MET A 22 10.69 -6.42 -3.37
CA MET A 22 9.29 -6.50 -2.91
C MET A 22 9.19 -6.17 -1.42
N GLN A 23 10.09 -6.72 -0.59
CA GLN A 23 10.10 -6.45 0.84
C GLN A 23 10.40 -4.97 1.14
N LYS A 24 11.42 -4.40 0.49
CA LYS A 24 11.79 -2.98 0.68
C LYS A 24 10.66 -2.05 0.22
N ALA A 25 10.11 -2.28 -0.97
CA ALA A 25 9.07 -1.45 -1.56
C ALA A 25 7.77 -1.48 -0.74
N VAL A 26 7.33 -2.66 -0.29
CA VAL A 26 6.13 -2.79 0.55
C VAL A 26 6.33 -2.14 1.92
N ALA A 27 7.50 -2.32 2.55
CA ALA A 27 7.80 -1.72 3.84
C ALA A 27 7.86 -0.18 3.76
N ASP A 28 8.51 0.38 2.73
CA ASP A 28 8.56 1.84 2.53
C ASP A 28 7.15 2.40 2.25
N LEU A 29 6.38 1.77 1.36
CA LEU A 29 5.01 2.19 1.07
C LEU A 29 4.14 2.22 2.33
N MET A 30 4.16 1.15 3.12
CA MET A 30 3.35 1.07 4.35
C MET A 30 3.86 2.02 5.42
N GLY A 31 5.19 2.15 5.60
CA GLY A 31 5.78 3.11 6.53
C GLY A 31 5.36 4.55 6.23
N ARG A 32 5.38 4.96 4.95
CA ARG A 32 4.92 6.29 4.51
C ARG A 32 3.42 6.50 4.71
N ILE A 33 2.60 5.46 4.52
CA ILE A 33 1.16 5.53 4.82
C ILE A 33 0.93 5.77 6.30
N PHE A 34 1.61 5.03 7.17
CA PHE A 34 1.51 5.19 8.62
C PHE A 34 1.95 6.60 9.05
N GLU A 35 3.13 7.03 8.58
CA GLU A 35 3.70 8.34 8.89
C GLU A 35 2.79 9.50 8.46
N LYS A 36 2.36 9.53 7.18
CA LYS A 36 1.56 10.65 6.65
C LYS A 36 0.14 10.72 7.20
N ASN A 37 -0.38 9.63 7.74
CA ASN A 37 -1.74 9.55 8.27
C ASN A 37 -1.78 9.49 9.81
N ALA A 38 -0.62 9.55 10.47
CA ALA A 38 -0.47 9.41 11.92
C ALA A 38 -1.22 8.17 12.48
N LEU A 39 -1.07 7.03 11.80
CA LEU A 39 -1.74 5.77 12.16
C LEU A 39 -0.85 4.92 13.07
N CYS A 40 -1.48 4.18 13.98
CA CYS A 40 -0.89 3.00 14.60
C CYS A 40 -1.58 1.71 14.10
N GLU A 41 -1.06 0.53 14.46
CA GLU A 41 -1.66 -0.73 14.03
C GLU A 41 -3.12 -0.90 14.49
N ASP A 42 -3.46 -0.40 15.68
CA ASP A 42 -4.82 -0.46 16.24
C ASP A 42 -5.84 0.36 15.44
N ASP A 43 -5.38 1.30 14.59
CA ASP A 43 -6.25 2.05 13.70
C ASP A 43 -6.64 1.24 12.46
N ILE A 44 -5.90 0.18 12.13
CA ILE A 44 -6.05 -0.56 10.87
C ILE A 44 -7.08 -1.68 11.01
N VAL A 45 -8.12 -1.63 10.18
CA VAL A 45 -9.14 -2.67 10.08
C VAL A 45 -8.71 -3.79 9.14
N SER A 46 -8.14 -3.43 7.99
CA SER A 46 -7.63 -4.41 7.01
C SER A 46 -6.70 -3.76 6.00
N VAL A 47 -5.88 -4.59 5.35
CA VAL A 47 -5.02 -4.18 4.23
C VAL A 47 -5.24 -5.13 3.07
N GLN A 48 -5.56 -4.57 1.91
CA GLN A 48 -5.70 -5.32 0.66
C GLN A 48 -4.62 -4.88 -0.32
N PHE A 49 -3.88 -5.85 -0.84
CA PHE A 49 -2.87 -5.65 -1.87
C PHE A 49 -3.34 -6.14 -3.23
N THR A 50 -2.93 -5.45 -4.28
CA THR A 50 -2.97 -5.97 -5.65
C THR A 50 -1.59 -5.89 -6.29
N LEU A 51 -1.29 -6.83 -7.18
CA LEU A 51 -0.05 -6.86 -7.95
C LEU A 51 -0.34 -7.03 -9.42
N THR A 52 0.44 -6.37 -10.27
CA THR A 52 0.46 -6.66 -11.70
C THR A 52 0.99 -8.07 -11.95
N GLY A 53 0.54 -8.71 -13.04
CA GLY A 53 0.86 -10.11 -13.35
C GLY A 53 2.33 -10.38 -13.73
N ASP A 54 3.15 -9.33 -13.79
CA ASP A 54 4.60 -9.38 -14.01
C ASP A 54 5.41 -9.44 -12.70
N LEU A 55 4.72 -9.51 -11.54
CA LEU A 55 5.32 -9.71 -10.22
C LEU A 55 4.91 -11.08 -9.64
N ASP A 56 5.87 -12.00 -9.57
CA ASP A 56 5.69 -13.36 -9.02
C ASP A 56 6.74 -13.74 -7.96
N CYS A 57 7.64 -12.81 -7.61
CA CYS A 57 8.78 -13.08 -6.72
C CYS A 57 8.39 -13.30 -5.25
N ALA A 58 7.30 -12.69 -4.77
CA ALA A 58 6.86 -12.76 -3.38
C ALA A 58 5.44 -12.24 -3.17
N ASN A 59 4.78 -12.74 -2.12
CA ASN A 59 3.49 -12.23 -1.66
C ASN A 59 3.69 -10.98 -0.76
N PRO A 60 3.05 -9.83 -1.06
CA PRO A 60 3.28 -8.58 -0.34
C PRO A 60 2.78 -8.61 1.12
N ALA A 61 1.69 -9.34 1.40
CA ALA A 61 1.23 -9.52 2.78
C ALA A 61 2.22 -10.34 3.61
N SER A 62 2.86 -11.34 3.01
CA SER A 62 3.87 -12.16 3.68
C SER A 62 5.13 -11.35 4.01
N VAL A 63 5.60 -10.50 3.09
CA VAL A 63 6.79 -9.66 3.36
C VAL A 63 6.49 -8.54 4.36
N LEU A 64 5.27 -7.97 4.35
CA LEU A 64 4.86 -6.98 5.34
C LEU A 64 4.88 -7.58 6.77
N ARG A 65 4.32 -8.78 6.94
CA ARG A 65 4.37 -9.46 8.25
C ARG A 65 5.79 -9.70 8.73
N LYS A 66 6.71 -10.06 7.82
CA LYS A 66 8.13 -10.27 8.14
C LYS A 66 8.85 -8.98 8.56
N SER A 67 8.35 -7.81 8.16
CA SER A 67 8.90 -6.52 8.60
C SER A 67 8.44 -6.12 10.01
N GLY A 68 7.61 -6.94 10.67
CA GLY A 68 7.06 -6.67 12.00
C GLY A 68 5.87 -5.71 12.00
N LEU A 69 5.37 -5.31 10.83
CA LEU A 69 4.20 -4.45 10.69
C LEU A 69 2.94 -5.27 10.45
N CYS A 70 1.81 -4.79 10.98
CA CYS A 70 0.47 -5.33 10.71
C CYS A 70 0.36 -6.84 11.03
N THR A 71 1.02 -7.29 12.09
CA THR A 71 1.12 -8.72 12.43
C THR A 71 -0.23 -9.33 12.83
N GLY A 72 -1.07 -8.56 13.52
CA GLY A 72 -2.43 -8.92 13.92
C GLY A 72 -3.54 -8.47 12.96
N VAL A 73 -3.18 -7.78 11.87
CA VAL A 73 -4.16 -7.18 10.95
C VAL A 73 -4.57 -8.20 9.85
N PRO A 74 -5.86 -8.25 9.46
CA PRO A 74 -6.29 -9.00 8.29
C PRO A 74 -5.65 -8.44 7.01
N LEU A 75 -4.81 -9.26 6.36
CA LEU A 75 -4.15 -8.94 5.10
C LEU A 75 -4.68 -9.84 3.98
N PHE A 76 -4.93 -9.27 2.80
CA PHE A 76 -5.38 -10.00 1.63
C PHE A 76 -4.60 -9.57 0.38
N CYS A 77 -4.39 -10.48 -0.56
CA CYS A 77 -3.74 -10.20 -1.84
C CYS A 77 -4.59 -10.69 -3.00
N ALA A 78 -4.66 -9.91 -4.07
CA ALA A 78 -5.31 -10.28 -5.32
C ALA A 78 -4.42 -9.90 -6.53
N ALA A 79 -4.71 -10.48 -7.69
CA ALA A 79 -4.13 -10.00 -8.93
C ALA A 79 -4.80 -8.69 -9.37
N GLU A 80 -4.02 -7.75 -9.90
CA GLU A 80 -4.53 -6.58 -10.59
C GLU A 80 -5.07 -6.98 -11.97
N PRO A 81 -6.18 -6.38 -12.45
CA PRO A 81 -6.62 -6.53 -13.83
C PRO A 81 -5.51 -6.22 -14.84
N VAL A 82 -5.42 -7.07 -15.88
CA VAL A 82 -4.49 -6.88 -16.99
C VAL A 82 -5.09 -5.86 -17.97
N VAL A 83 -4.54 -4.65 -17.98
CA VAL A 83 -4.98 -3.56 -18.87
C VAL A 83 -3.82 -3.13 -19.77
N LYS A 84 -4.08 -3.01 -21.08
CA LYS A 84 -3.07 -2.56 -22.05
C LYS A 84 -2.54 -1.17 -21.68
N GLY A 85 -1.22 -1.05 -21.55
CA GLY A 85 -0.57 0.21 -21.18
C GLY A 85 -0.64 0.54 -19.67
N ALA A 86 -1.12 -0.40 -18.84
CA ALA A 86 -1.01 -0.25 -17.39
C ALA A 86 0.47 -0.19 -16.97
N LEU A 87 0.71 0.51 -15.86
CA LEU A 87 2.03 0.59 -15.27
C LEU A 87 2.46 -0.80 -14.78
N ALA A 88 3.54 -1.32 -15.36
CA ALA A 88 4.15 -2.61 -15.02
C ALA A 88 4.71 -2.62 -13.59
N HIS A 89 5.03 -3.80 -13.08
CA HIS A 89 5.82 -3.98 -11.85
C HIS A 89 5.25 -3.21 -10.65
N THR A 90 3.93 -3.17 -10.51
CA THR A 90 3.25 -2.30 -9.54
C THR A 90 2.53 -3.10 -8.47
N VAL A 91 2.83 -2.78 -7.22
CA VAL A 91 2.04 -3.17 -6.05
C VAL A 91 1.13 -1.99 -5.67
N ARG A 92 -0.16 -2.26 -5.46
CA ARG A 92 -1.10 -1.28 -4.91
C ARG A 92 -1.63 -1.77 -3.58
N VAL A 93 -2.03 -0.82 -2.75
CA VAL A 93 -2.64 -1.08 -1.45
C VAL A 93 -3.91 -0.26 -1.27
N LEU A 94 -4.90 -0.89 -0.64
CA LEU A 94 -6.04 -0.24 -0.02
C LEU A 94 -6.03 -0.60 1.46
N VAL A 95 -5.71 0.37 2.31
CA VAL A 95 -5.79 0.25 3.76
C VAL A 95 -7.16 0.76 4.21
N THR A 96 -7.87 -0.04 5.00
CA THR A 96 -9.09 0.39 5.69
C THR A 96 -8.72 0.73 7.12
N ALA A 97 -8.91 1.98 7.55
CA ALA A 97 -8.48 2.43 8.87
C ALA A 97 -9.42 3.49 9.47
N TYR A 98 -9.43 3.59 10.79
CA TYR A 98 -10.06 4.70 11.52
C TYR A 98 -9.11 5.88 11.63
N SER A 99 -9.55 7.07 11.23
CA SER A 99 -8.75 8.31 11.36
C SER A 99 -9.60 9.50 11.76
N GLY A 100 -8.98 10.47 12.44
CA GLY A 100 -9.61 11.75 12.83
C GLY A 100 -9.58 12.81 11.72
N SER A 101 -8.78 12.61 10.67
CA SER A 101 -8.60 13.57 9.57
C SER A 101 -8.82 12.89 8.21
N LYS A 102 -8.95 13.69 7.14
CA LYS A 102 -9.01 13.13 5.78
C LYS A 102 -7.65 12.48 5.47
N PRO A 103 -7.63 11.26 4.90
CA PRO A 103 -6.38 10.54 4.70
C PRO A 103 -5.55 11.14 3.56
N VAL A 104 -4.24 10.96 3.68
CA VAL A 104 -3.25 11.24 2.65
C VAL A 104 -2.91 9.93 1.93
N HIS A 105 -3.15 9.89 0.63
CA HIS A 105 -2.77 8.75 -0.21
C HIS A 105 -1.30 8.83 -0.61
N VAL A 106 -0.65 7.69 -0.79
CA VAL A 106 0.81 7.61 -0.98
C VAL A 106 1.16 6.89 -2.27
N TYR A 107 1.80 7.59 -3.22
CA TYR A 107 2.27 7.01 -4.48
C TYR A 107 3.77 7.28 -4.58
N LEU A 108 4.56 6.22 -4.67
CA LEU A 108 6.03 6.30 -4.64
C LEU A 108 6.62 6.03 -6.02
N GLY A 109 7.72 6.72 -6.33
CA GLY A 109 8.46 6.57 -7.58
C GLY A 109 7.56 6.65 -8.82
N GLU A 110 7.70 5.66 -9.70
CA GLU A 110 6.94 5.58 -10.96
C GLU A 110 5.42 5.48 -10.76
N ALA A 111 4.97 4.94 -9.61
CA ALA A 111 3.55 4.82 -9.29
C ALA A 111 2.84 6.19 -9.14
N GLN A 112 3.59 7.29 -8.99
CA GLN A 112 3.03 8.65 -9.05
C GLN A 112 2.35 8.95 -10.38
N LYS A 113 2.71 8.26 -11.47
CA LYS A 113 2.05 8.37 -12.78
C LYS A 113 0.57 7.95 -12.74
N LEU A 114 0.17 7.15 -11.74
CA LEU A 114 -1.23 6.72 -11.55
C LEU A 114 -2.15 7.84 -11.04
N ARG A 115 -1.57 8.90 -10.44
CA ARG A 115 -2.30 10.04 -9.87
C ARG A 115 -1.59 11.35 -10.19
N PRO A 116 -1.60 11.79 -11.47
CA PRO A 116 -0.97 13.04 -11.87
C PRO A 116 -1.57 14.26 -11.13
N ASP A 117 -2.83 14.16 -10.69
CA ASP A 117 -3.54 15.16 -9.90
C ASP A 117 -3.02 15.31 -8.45
N LEU A 118 -2.25 14.34 -7.94
CA LEU A 118 -1.66 14.38 -6.59
C LEU A 118 -0.20 14.84 -6.57
N ARG A 119 0.40 15.15 -7.73
CA ARG A 119 1.82 15.54 -7.85
C ARG A 119 2.15 16.93 -7.30
N SER A 120 1.15 17.69 -6.87
CA SER A 120 1.29 19.09 -6.43
C SER A 120 1.33 19.29 -4.90
N LEU A 121 1.91 18.35 -4.14
CA LEU A 121 2.10 18.47 -2.69
C LEU A 121 3.53 18.12 -2.26
#